data_AF-A0A4C1TWY6-F1
#
_entry.id   AF-A0A4C1TWY6-F1
#
_cell.length_a   1.000
_cell.length_b   1.000
_cell.length_c   1.000
_cell.angle_alpha   90.00
_cell.angle_beta   90.00
_cell.angle_gamma   90.00
#
_symmetry.space_group_name_H-M   'P 1'
#
loop_
_entity.id
_entity.type
_entity.pdbx_description
1 polymer ?
#
loop_
_entity_poly.entity_id
_entity_poly.type
_entity_poly.pdbx_seq_one_letter_code
_entity_poly.pdbx_strand_id
1 'polypeptide(L)'
;MTELKFEYKTSDWRLFIDSSKVSLKAVLLHNGNKYPSVPVAHATEIKESYENMKSLLEHIKYNQYSWKICGDLKVIAILLGLQLGYTKFSCFLCEWDSRDKKNHYVKKEWPKRDALIPGQRNVLHTPLINPEDVLLPPLHIKLGLMKNFVKAMNKNGDRFCYLKKKFPNISDAKIKEGIFVGPQIRNLLADEEFEQKLNPIEKSAWTCFRNVVRNFLGSHRAENYEELVNNLLVAYKDMGCNMSLKIHFLHSHLDFFPQNLGAVSDEHGERFHQDISNMEKGIKASGVRTC
;
A
#
# COMPACT_ATOMS: atom_id res chain seq x y z
N MET A 1 -8.94 -23.56 -18.03
CA MET A 1 -9.96 -22.51 -18.29
C MET A 1 -10.87 -22.84 -19.48
N THR A 2 -10.45 -23.69 -20.42
CA THR A 2 -11.28 -24.20 -21.53
C THR A 2 -12.53 -24.96 -21.06
N GLU A 3 -12.45 -25.67 -19.93
CA GLU A 3 -13.57 -26.42 -19.33
C GLU A 3 -14.62 -25.53 -18.64
N LEU A 4 -14.26 -24.29 -18.25
CA LEU A 4 -15.16 -23.36 -17.55
C LEU A 4 -15.99 -22.48 -18.51
N LYS A 5 -15.87 -22.69 -19.83
CA LYS A 5 -16.45 -21.82 -20.88
C LYS A 5 -16.16 -20.33 -20.65
N PHE A 6 -15.00 -20.04 -20.06
CA PHE A 6 -14.56 -18.68 -19.75
C PHE A 6 -13.42 -18.29 -20.70
N GLU A 7 -13.62 -17.21 -21.45
CA GLU A 7 -12.56 -16.63 -22.28
C GLU A 7 -11.58 -15.88 -21.37
N TYR A 8 -10.39 -16.45 -21.18
CA TYR A 8 -9.34 -15.80 -20.38
C TYR A 8 -8.67 -14.69 -21.17
N LYS A 9 -8.71 -13.47 -20.62
CA LYS A 9 -7.95 -12.31 -21.12
C LYS A 9 -7.01 -11.83 -20.03
N THR A 10 -5.73 -11.83 -20.32
CA THR A 10 -4.68 -11.50 -19.33
C THR A 10 -4.82 -10.08 -18.78
N SER A 11 -5.26 -9.13 -19.60
CA SER A 11 -5.55 -7.74 -19.22
C SER A 11 -6.63 -7.60 -18.15
N ASP A 12 -7.48 -8.61 -17.98
CA ASP A 12 -8.59 -8.57 -17.02
C ASP A 12 -8.12 -8.97 -15.61
N TRP A 13 -6.86 -9.37 -15.46
CA TRP A 13 -6.29 -9.84 -14.21
C TRP A 13 -5.04 -9.03 -13.84
N ARG A 14 -4.84 -8.85 -12.54
CA ARG A 14 -3.60 -8.32 -11.95
C ARG A 14 -3.04 -9.31 -10.96
N LEU A 15 -1.73 -9.37 -10.87
CA LEU A 15 -1.01 -10.19 -9.91
C LEU A 15 -0.84 -9.41 -8.61
N PHE A 16 -1.46 -9.88 -7.54
CA PHE A 16 -1.20 -9.42 -6.19
C PHE A 16 -0.15 -10.31 -5.54
N ILE A 17 0.94 -9.69 -5.09
CA ILE A 17 1.96 -10.38 -4.29
C ILE A 17 1.92 -9.82 -2.88
N ASP A 18 1.66 -10.70 -1.92
CA ASP A 18 1.81 -10.44 -0.51
C ASP A 18 3.00 -11.23 0.02
N SER A 19 3.85 -10.56 0.79
CA SER A 19 5.00 -11.19 1.39
C SER A 19 5.14 -10.83 2.85
N SER A 20 5.58 -11.81 3.61
CA SER A 20 5.98 -11.66 4.99
C SER A 20 7.41 -12.17 5.19
N LYS A 21 7.89 -12.12 6.43
CA LYS A 21 9.19 -12.71 6.78
C LYS A 21 9.20 -14.23 6.68
N VAL A 22 8.03 -14.88 6.61
CA VAL A 22 7.86 -16.32 6.73
C VAL A 22 6.92 -16.92 5.69
N SER A 23 6.45 -16.12 4.74
CA SER A 23 5.58 -16.61 3.67
C SER A 23 5.58 -15.68 2.47
N LEU A 24 5.37 -16.28 1.30
CA LEU A 24 5.19 -15.58 0.04
C LEU A 24 3.90 -16.09 -0.62
N LYS A 25 3.04 -15.17 -1.05
CA LYS A 25 1.73 -15.46 -1.61
C LYS A 25 1.57 -14.67 -2.90
N ALA A 26 1.13 -15.34 -3.95
CA ALA A 26 0.82 -14.72 -5.24
C ALA A 26 -0.57 -15.14 -5.68
N VAL A 27 -1.38 -14.14 -6.04
CA VAL A 27 -2.81 -14.29 -6.27
C VAL A 27 -3.20 -13.46 -7.47
N LEU A 28 -3.95 -14.04 -8.41
CA LEU A 28 -4.58 -13.28 -9.47
C LEU A 28 -5.89 -12.69 -8.96
N LEU A 29 -6.04 -11.38 -9.15
CA LEU A 29 -7.24 -10.63 -8.84
C LEU A 29 -7.86 -10.13 -10.14
N HIS A 30 -9.15 -10.39 -10.34
CA HIS A 30 -9.85 -9.83 -11.49
C HIS A 30 -10.05 -8.32 -11.33
N ASN A 31 -9.84 -7.58 -12.41
CA ASN A 31 -10.05 -6.13 -12.47
C ASN A 31 -11.55 -5.83 -12.33
N GLY A 32 -11.92 -4.94 -11.41
CA GLY A 32 -13.32 -4.73 -11.03
C GLY A 32 -13.90 -5.78 -10.08
N ASN A 33 -13.09 -6.72 -9.58
CA ASN A 33 -13.45 -7.63 -8.49
C ASN A 33 -14.70 -8.50 -8.77
N LYS A 34 -15.01 -8.77 -10.05
CA LYS A 34 -16.17 -9.56 -10.50
C LYS A 34 -16.04 -11.05 -10.20
N TYR A 35 -14.82 -11.59 -10.31
CA TYR A 35 -14.54 -13.00 -10.06
C TYR A 35 -13.74 -13.19 -8.76
N PRO A 36 -13.82 -14.38 -8.15
CA PRO A 36 -13.00 -14.74 -7.01
C PRO A 36 -11.49 -14.60 -7.29
N SER A 37 -10.72 -14.41 -6.24
CA SER A 37 -9.26 -14.48 -6.31
C SER A 37 -8.81 -15.90 -6.68
N VAL A 38 -7.76 -15.99 -7.51
CA VAL A 38 -7.17 -17.26 -7.93
C VAL A 38 -5.76 -17.35 -7.36
N PRO A 39 -5.50 -18.21 -6.37
CA PRO A 39 -4.15 -18.45 -5.87
C PRO A 39 -3.30 -19.07 -6.97
N VAL A 40 -2.13 -18.49 -7.24
CA VAL A 40 -1.18 -19.03 -8.24
C VAL A 40 0.13 -19.48 -7.62
N ALA A 41 0.46 -18.99 -6.42
CA ALA A 41 1.54 -19.54 -5.62
C ALA A 41 1.31 -19.26 -4.13
N HIS A 42 1.72 -20.21 -3.29
CA HIS A 42 1.82 -20.05 -1.86
C HIS A 42 3.02 -20.85 -1.38
N ALA A 43 3.92 -20.18 -0.67
CA ALA A 43 5.06 -20.82 -0.04
C ALA A 43 5.17 -20.37 1.42
N THR A 44 5.20 -21.35 2.32
CA THR A 44 5.48 -21.14 3.74
C THR A 44 6.98 -21.22 4.00
N GLU A 45 7.46 -20.53 5.03
CA GLU A 45 8.87 -20.48 5.46
C GLU A 45 9.84 -19.82 4.46
N ILE A 46 9.30 -19.27 3.37
CA ILE A 46 10.06 -18.46 2.42
C ILE A 46 9.97 -17.00 2.82
N LYS A 47 11.13 -16.38 3.10
CA LYS A 47 11.23 -14.94 3.35
C LYS A 47 11.16 -14.14 2.06
N GLU A 48 10.66 -12.92 2.15
CA GLU A 48 10.80 -11.93 1.08
C GLU A 48 12.29 -11.62 0.79
N SER A 49 12.76 -11.98 -0.40
CA SER A 49 14.10 -11.68 -0.91
C SER A 49 14.03 -11.53 -2.42
N TYR A 50 15.03 -10.87 -3.00
CA TYR A 50 15.11 -10.72 -4.46
C TYR A 50 15.10 -12.08 -5.18
N GLU A 51 15.94 -13.03 -4.73
CA GLU A 51 16.02 -14.37 -5.33
C GLU A 51 14.72 -15.16 -5.20
N ASN A 52 14.03 -15.05 -4.06
CA ASN A 52 12.77 -15.75 -3.84
C ASN A 52 11.64 -15.15 -4.70
N MET A 53 11.62 -13.82 -4.86
CA MET A 53 10.68 -13.14 -5.77
C MET A 53 10.95 -13.52 -7.23
N LYS A 54 12.22 -13.59 -7.63
CA LYS A 54 12.62 -14.04 -8.97
C LYS A 54 12.13 -15.46 -9.23
N SER A 55 12.43 -16.39 -8.32
CA SER A 55 11.98 -17.78 -8.40
C SER A 55 10.45 -17.86 -8.47
N LEU A 56 9.72 -17.10 -7.64
CA LEU A 56 8.27 -17.03 -7.70
C LEU A 56 7.77 -16.64 -9.12
N LEU A 57 8.31 -15.56 -9.69
CA LEU A 57 7.89 -15.07 -11.01
C LEU A 57 8.18 -16.08 -12.13
N GLU A 58 9.30 -16.80 -12.04
CA GLU A 58 9.65 -17.88 -12.97
C GLU A 58 8.64 -19.03 -12.90
N HIS A 59 8.28 -19.49 -11.69
CA HIS A 59 7.35 -20.61 -11.50
C HIS A 59 5.93 -20.29 -11.99
N ILE A 60 5.45 -19.05 -11.77
CA ILE A 60 4.13 -18.62 -12.28
C ILE A 60 4.19 -18.18 -13.76
N LYS A 61 5.35 -18.29 -14.41
CA LYS A 61 5.59 -17.88 -15.80
C LYS A 61 5.18 -16.44 -16.07
N TYR A 62 5.54 -15.53 -15.17
CA TYR A 62 5.14 -14.12 -15.24
C TYR A 62 5.40 -13.50 -16.62
N ASN A 63 6.59 -13.72 -17.19
CA ASN A 63 6.98 -13.16 -18.49
C ASN A 63 6.07 -13.58 -19.66
N GLN A 64 5.35 -14.70 -19.55
CA GLN A 64 4.39 -15.14 -20.56
C GLN A 64 3.11 -14.29 -20.54
N TYR A 65 2.70 -13.82 -19.36
CA TYR A 65 1.43 -13.14 -19.15
C TYR A 65 1.60 -11.62 -18.98
N SER A 66 2.70 -11.18 -18.39
CA SER A 66 2.99 -9.75 -18.11
C SER A 66 1.81 -9.07 -17.40
N TRP A 67 1.26 -9.72 -16.38
CA TRP A 67 0.19 -9.12 -15.57
C TRP A 67 0.67 -7.79 -14.97
N LYS A 68 -0.25 -6.83 -14.84
CA LYS A 68 -0.03 -5.71 -13.92
C LYS A 68 0.14 -6.25 -12.50
N ILE A 69 1.01 -5.64 -11.72
CA ILE A 69 1.39 -6.10 -10.38
C ILE A 69 0.93 -5.10 -9.33
N CYS A 70 0.27 -5.57 -8.28
CA CYS A 70 0.02 -4.81 -7.06
C CYS A 70 0.59 -5.52 -5.83
N GLY A 71 0.95 -4.73 -4.82
CA GLY A 71 1.47 -5.21 -3.55
C GLY A 71 1.88 -4.04 -2.66
N ASP A 72 2.31 -4.33 -1.43
CA ASP A 72 2.91 -3.29 -0.59
C ASP A 72 4.16 -2.71 -1.28
N LEU A 73 4.45 -1.43 -1.02
CA LEU A 73 5.63 -0.76 -1.59
C LEU A 73 6.93 -1.50 -1.29
N LYS A 74 7.00 -2.27 -0.20
CA LYS A 74 8.14 -3.15 0.07
C LYS A 74 8.30 -4.25 -0.97
N VAL A 75 7.21 -4.92 -1.34
CA VAL A 75 7.21 -5.95 -2.40
C VAL A 75 7.63 -5.31 -3.72
N ILE A 76 7.02 -4.18 -4.07
CA ILE A 76 7.35 -3.43 -5.29
C ILE A 76 8.84 -3.04 -5.31
N ALA A 77 9.39 -2.57 -4.18
CA ALA A 77 10.80 -2.24 -4.08
C ALA A 77 11.71 -3.45 -4.36
N ILE A 78 11.39 -4.64 -3.82
CA ILE A 78 12.15 -5.87 -4.11
C ILE A 78 12.07 -6.22 -5.61
N LEU A 79 10.87 -6.19 -6.19
CA LEU A 79 10.64 -6.52 -7.59
C LEU A 79 11.35 -5.55 -8.55
N LEU A 80 11.51 -4.29 -8.15
CA LEU A 80 12.25 -3.28 -8.90
C LEU A 80 13.74 -3.21 -8.52
N GLY A 81 14.23 -4.17 -7.72
CA GLY A 81 15.63 -4.26 -7.33
C GLY A 81 16.13 -3.15 -6.41
N LEU A 82 15.23 -2.41 -5.76
CA LEU A 82 15.58 -1.33 -4.84
C LEU A 82 16.05 -1.85 -3.48
N GLN A 83 16.99 -1.12 -2.89
CA GLN A 83 17.43 -1.33 -1.52
C GLN A 83 16.29 -1.04 -0.54
N LEU A 84 16.01 -2.00 0.34
CA LEU A 84 15.04 -1.86 1.41
C LEU A 84 15.58 -1.06 2.61
N GLY A 85 14.66 -0.60 3.45
CA GLY A 85 14.97 0.14 4.68
C GLY A 85 14.87 1.65 4.51
N TYR A 86 15.52 2.41 5.39
CA TYR A 86 15.51 3.88 5.38
C TYR A 86 16.56 4.44 4.39
N THR A 87 16.29 4.24 3.10
CA THR A 87 17.18 4.62 2.01
C THR A 87 16.90 6.04 1.51
N LYS A 88 17.93 6.66 0.93
CA LYS A 88 17.86 8.05 0.45
C LYS A 88 16.94 8.15 -0.76
N PHE A 89 17.12 7.29 -1.75
CA PHE A 89 16.40 7.31 -3.02
C PHE A 89 15.44 6.13 -3.12
N SER A 90 14.33 6.18 -2.38
CA SER A 90 13.39 5.06 -2.24
C SER A 90 12.24 5.06 -3.26
N CYS A 91 12.05 6.15 -4.02
CA CYS A 91 11.10 6.19 -5.12
C CYS A 91 11.70 5.51 -6.36
N PHE A 92 10.91 4.69 -7.05
CA PHE A 92 11.32 4.01 -8.29
C PHE A 92 11.10 4.86 -9.55
N LEU A 93 10.33 5.95 -9.46
CA LEU A 93 10.06 6.86 -10.58
C LEU A 93 11.02 8.06 -10.64
N CYS A 94 11.54 8.50 -9.48
CA CYS A 94 12.42 9.66 -9.40
C CYS A 94 13.48 9.53 -8.30
N GLU A 95 14.45 10.43 -8.30
CA GLU A 95 15.50 10.58 -7.30
C GLU A 95 15.01 11.39 -6.07
N TRP A 96 13.80 11.11 -5.58
CA TRP A 96 13.28 11.74 -4.35
C TRP A 96 14.24 11.49 -3.18
N ASP A 97 14.73 12.58 -2.58
CA ASP A 97 15.62 12.51 -1.42
C ASP A 97 14.78 12.43 -0.13
N SER A 98 14.60 11.22 0.38
CA SER A 98 13.84 10.96 1.61
C SER A 98 14.42 11.63 2.86
N ARG A 99 15.67 12.14 2.79
CA ARG A 99 16.36 12.82 3.88
C ARG A 99 16.18 14.34 3.83
N ASP A 100 15.73 14.88 2.70
CA ASP A 100 15.53 16.32 2.49
C ASP A 100 14.17 16.82 3.03
N LYS A 101 13.95 16.65 4.34
CA LYS A 101 12.69 16.98 5.01
C LYS A 101 12.24 18.43 4.80
N LYS A 102 13.18 19.35 4.61
CA LYS A 102 12.89 20.79 4.42
C LYS A 102 12.14 21.04 3.12
N ASN A 103 12.46 20.29 2.05
CA ASN A 103 11.89 20.52 0.72
C ASN A 103 10.75 19.58 0.36
N HIS A 104 10.41 18.58 1.18
CA HIS A 104 9.41 17.56 0.83
C HIS A 104 8.04 18.13 0.39
N TYR A 105 7.53 19.14 1.09
CA TYR A 105 6.24 19.79 0.75
C TYR A 105 6.39 21.04 -0.13
N VAL A 106 7.60 21.35 -0.60
CA VAL A 106 7.89 22.54 -1.43
C VAL A 106 8.29 22.11 -2.84
N LYS A 107 9.13 21.09 -2.94
CA LYS A 107 9.64 20.54 -4.19
C LYS A 107 8.77 19.39 -4.66
N LYS A 108 7.95 19.67 -5.68
CA LYS A 108 7.13 18.67 -6.37
C LYS A 108 7.94 17.86 -7.39
N GLU A 109 8.76 18.52 -8.19
CA GLU A 109 9.55 17.88 -9.25
C GLU A 109 10.90 17.40 -8.74
N TRP A 110 11.20 16.13 -8.94
CA TRP A 110 12.48 15.49 -8.62
C TRP A 110 13.09 14.90 -9.89
N PRO A 111 14.43 14.79 -10.00
CA PRO A 111 15.06 14.20 -11.18
C PRO A 111 14.45 12.83 -11.47
N LYS A 112 13.97 12.62 -12.69
CA LYS A 112 13.38 11.34 -13.09
C LYS A 112 14.46 10.26 -13.14
N ARG A 113 14.06 9.01 -12.92
CA ARG A 113 14.93 7.87 -13.17
C ARG A 113 14.75 7.43 -14.62
N ASP A 114 15.78 7.58 -15.44
CA ASP A 114 15.76 7.06 -16.80
C ASP A 114 15.87 5.52 -16.81
N ALA A 115 16.62 4.97 -15.85
CA ALA A 115 16.77 3.53 -15.65
C ALA A 115 17.04 3.17 -14.18
N LEU A 116 16.71 1.94 -13.81
CA LEU A 116 17.04 1.34 -12.51
C LEU A 116 18.34 0.52 -12.65
N ILE A 117 19.48 1.22 -12.65
CA ILE A 117 20.81 0.62 -12.85
C ILE A 117 21.39 0.16 -11.51
N PRO A 118 21.74 -1.15 -11.35
CA PRO A 118 22.37 -1.65 -10.14
C PRO A 118 23.62 -0.86 -9.72
N GLY A 119 23.76 -0.60 -8.42
CA GLY A 119 24.85 0.17 -7.84
C GLY A 119 24.61 1.69 -7.82
N GLN A 120 23.57 2.20 -8.47
CA GLN A 120 23.24 3.62 -8.48
C GLN A 120 22.00 3.92 -7.64
N ARG A 121 22.01 5.04 -6.90
CA ARG A 121 20.81 5.63 -6.26
C ARG A 121 19.92 4.59 -5.55
N ASN A 122 20.53 3.75 -4.71
CA ASN A 122 19.85 2.70 -3.94
C ASN A 122 19.20 1.57 -4.78
N VAL A 123 19.61 1.34 -6.02
CA VAL A 123 19.29 0.13 -6.79
C VAL A 123 20.36 -0.92 -6.49
N LEU A 124 19.97 -2.11 -6.02
CA LEU A 124 20.86 -3.23 -5.73
C LEU A 124 20.87 -4.28 -6.83
N HIS A 125 19.72 -4.51 -7.45
CA HIS A 125 19.53 -5.58 -8.41
C HIS A 125 18.83 -5.05 -9.66
N THR A 126 18.95 -5.79 -10.76
CA THR A 126 18.17 -5.51 -11.97
C THR A 126 16.68 -5.68 -11.66
N PRO A 127 15.79 -4.81 -12.17
CA PRO A 127 14.36 -5.01 -12.01
C PRO A 127 13.90 -6.35 -12.57
N LEU A 128 13.06 -7.07 -11.82
CA LEU A 128 12.41 -8.30 -12.24
C LEU A 128 11.15 -8.04 -13.08
N ILE A 129 10.62 -6.81 -13.01
CA ILE A 129 9.38 -6.38 -13.64
C ILE A 129 9.58 -5.00 -14.26
N ASN A 130 8.74 -4.64 -15.23
CA ASN A 130 8.72 -3.27 -15.76
C ASN A 130 8.05 -2.33 -14.71
N PRO A 131 8.67 -1.18 -14.34
CA PRO A 131 8.04 -0.16 -13.51
C PRO A 131 6.63 0.26 -13.95
N GLU A 132 6.35 0.25 -15.26
CA GLU A 132 5.03 0.59 -15.83
C GLU A 132 3.95 -0.46 -15.54
N ASP A 133 4.34 -1.66 -15.11
CA ASP A 133 3.40 -2.72 -14.73
C ASP A 133 2.95 -2.63 -13.28
N VAL A 134 3.54 -1.72 -12.49
CA VAL A 134 3.18 -1.51 -11.09
C VAL A 134 1.86 -0.74 -10.97
N LEU A 135 0.97 -1.27 -10.14
CA LEU A 135 -0.23 -0.61 -9.66
C LEU A 135 -0.08 -0.34 -8.17
N LEU A 136 -0.27 0.92 -7.75
CA LEU A 136 -0.26 1.29 -6.34
C LEU A 136 -1.65 1.06 -5.73
N PRO A 137 -1.82 0.07 -4.85
CA PRO A 137 -3.11 -0.22 -4.25
C PRO A 137 -3.62 0.91 -3.33
N PRO A 138 -4.88 1.34 -3.47
CA PRO A 138 -5.47 2.40 -2.63
C PRO A 138 -5.43 2.10 -1.13
N LEU A 139 -5.54 0.83 -0.72
CA LEU A 139 -5.47 0.46 0.69
C LEU A 139 -4.12 0.82 1.28
N HIS A 140 -3.00 0.45 0.65
CA HIS A 140 -1.68 0.73 1.20
C HIS A 140 -1.41 2.23 1.32
N ILE A 141 -1.91 3.04 0.38
CA ILE A 141 -1.86 4.52 0.47
C ILE A 141 -2.68 5.01 1.66
N LYS A 142 -3.93 4.57 1.78
CA LYS A 142 -4.83 4.89 2.89
C LYS A 142 -4.23 4.53 4.26
N LEU A 143 -3.63 3.34 4.39
CA LEU A 143 -2.92 2.91 5.59
C LEU A 143 -1.73 3.84 5.90
N GLY A 144 -0.97 4.24 4.88
CA GLY A 144 0.15 5.17 5.02
C GLY A 144 -0.29 6.56 5.49
N LEU A 145 -1.34 7.11 4.89
CA LEU A 145 -1.91 8.40 5.26
C LEU A 145 -2.40 8.42 6.71
N MET A 146 -3.11 7.37 7.14
CA MET A 146 -3.56 7.23 8.53
C MET A 146 -2.38 7.16 9.50
N LYS A 147 -1.34 6.38 9.14
CA LYS A 147 -0.12 6.28 9.93
C LYS A 147 0.53 7.64 10.13
N ASN A 148 0.71 8.40 9.05
CA ASN A 148 1.31 9.74 9.10
C ASN A 148 0.47 10.71 9.94
N PHE A 149 -0.85 10.72 9.76
CA PHE A 149 -1.78 11.52 10.57
C PHE A 149 -1.62 11.22 12.06
N VAL A 150 -1.76 9.96 12.45
CA VAL A 150 -1.69 9.56 13.86
C VAL A 150 -0.32 9.92 14.44
N LYS A 151 0.78 9.70 13.72
CA LYS A 151 2.13 10.03 14.20
C LYS A 151 2.32 11.53 14.47
N ALA A 152 1.64 12.41 13.74
CA ALA A 152 1.70 13.86 13.96
C ALA A 152 0.73 14.35 15.05
N MET A 153 -0.27 13.56 15.45
CA MET A 153 -1.16 13.90 16.57
C MET A 153 -0.38 14.02 17.89
N ASN A 154 -0.84 14.93 18.77
CA ASN A 154 -0.33 15.00 20.15
C ASN A 154 -0.67 13.72 20.91
N LYS A 155 0.35 12.99 21.33
CA LYS A 155 0.24 11.69 22.00
C LYS A 155 -0.25 11.79 23.45
N ASN A 156 -0.22 12.98 24.03
CA ASN A 156 -0.62 13.24 25.41
C ASN A 156 -2.04 13.82 25.53
N GLY A 157 -2.76 13.98 24.41
CA GLY A 157 -4.11 14.54 24.41
C GLY A 157 -5.22 13.50 24.52
N ASP A 158 -6.42 13.95 24.93
CA ASP A 158 -7.62 13.13 25.14
C ASP A 158 -8.02 12.27 23.94
N ARG A 159 -7.81 12.77 22.72
CA ARG A 159 -7.97 12.06 21.45
C ARG A 159 -7.13 10.77 21.33
N PHE A 160 -5.92 10.74 21.89
CA PHE A 160 -5.11 9.53 21.88
C PHE A 160 -5.65 8.50 22.88
N CYS A 161 -6.09 8.98 24.05
CA CYS A 161 -6.84 8.16 25.01
C CYS A 161 -8.14 7.60 24.41
N TYR A 162 -8.82 8.38 23.57
CA TYR A 162 -10.01 7.93 22.84
C TYR A 162 -9.68 6.77 21.90
N LEU A 163 -8.63 6.87 21.10
CA LEU A 163 -8.19 5.78 20.21
C LEU A 163 -7.89 4.49 20.99
N LYS A 164 -7.26 4.58 22.16
CA LYS A 164 -6.99 3.42 23.04
C LYS A 164 -8.28 2.78 23.54
N LYS A 165 -9.23 3.58 24.02
CA LYS A 165 -10.52 3.09 24.51
C LYS A 165 -11.35 2.45 23.39
N LYS A 166 -11.33 3.04 22.20
CA LYS A 166 -12.07 2.55 21.04
C LYS A 166 -11.53 1.24 20.50
N PHE A 167 -10.21 1.03 20.59
CA PHE A 167 -9.54 -0.18 20.13
C PHE A 167 -8.77 -0.86 21.26
N PRO A 168 -9.46 -1.45 22.25
CA PRO A 168 -8.82 -2.03 23.44
C PRO A 168 -7.89 -3.20 23.10
N ASN A 169 -8.10 -3.85 21.94
CA ASN A 169 -7.30 -4.97 21.47
C ASN A 169 -6.05 -4.55 20.66
N ILE A 170 -5.83 -3.24 20.45
CA ILE A 170 -4.62 -2.73 19.81
C ILE A 170 -3.68 -2.21 20.89
N SER A 171 -2.42 -2.64 20.86
CA SER A 171 -1.43 -2.17 21.82
C SER A 171 -1.14 -0.66 21.66
N ASP A 172 -0.82 -0.01 22.77
CA ASP A 172 -0.40 1.38 22.82
C ASP A 172 0.69 1.71 21.78
N ALA A 173 1.68 0.82 21.63
CA ALA A 173 2.77 1.00 20.67
C ALA A 173 2.26 1.02 19.22
N LYS A 174 1.32 0.13 18.86
CA LYS A 174 0.71 0.11 17.52
C LYS A 174 -0.10 1.37 17.26
N ILE A 175 -0.90 1.83 18.23
CA ILE A 175 -1.66 3.08 18.11
C ILE A 175 -0.69 4.27 17.97
N LYS A 176 0.40 4.33 18.76
CA LYS A 176 1.40 5.41 18.68
C LYS A 176 2.04 5.48 17.29
N GLU A 177 2.35 4.33 16.72
CA GLU A 177 2.90 4.21 15.37
C GLU A 177 1.87 4.31 14.25
N GLY A 178 0.59 4.55 14.58
CA GLY A 178 -0.48 4.68 13.59
C GLY A 178 -0.73 3.40 12.79
N ILE A 179 -0.50 2.24 13.39
CA ILE A 179 -0.69 0.93 12.77
C ILE A 179 -2.16 0.52 12.93
N PHE A 180 -2.92 0.75 11.86
CA PHE A 180 -4.32 0.35 11.75
C PHE A 180 -4.52 -0.55 10.53
N VAL A 181 -5.56 -1.37 10.55
CA VAL A 181 -6.04 -2.13 9.36
C VAL A 181 -7.23 -1.44 8.71
N GLY A 182 -7.54 -1.81 7.46
CA GLY A 182 -8.63 -1.21 6.68
C GLY A 182 -9.98 -1.09 7.43
N PRO A 183 -10.47 -2.15 8.10
CA PRO A 183 -11.71 -2.07 8.89
C PRO A 183 -11.67 -1.03 10.02
N GLN A 184 -10.54 -0.89 10.72
CA GLN A 184 -10.40 0.06 11.83
C GLN A 184 -10.42 1.50 11.34
N ILE A 185 -9.77 1.78 10.20
CA ILE A 185 -9.83 3.10 9.56
C ILE A 185 -11.25 3.42 9.11
N ARG A 186 -11.95 2.45 8.48
CA ARG A 186 -13.36 2.63 8.09
C ARG A 186 -14.24 2.97 9.29
N ASN A 187 -14.03 2.29 10.42
CA ASN A 187 -14.76 2.58 11.66
C ASN A 187 -14.48 4.00 12.17
N LEU A 188 -13.23 4.47 12.16
CA LEU A 188 -12.90 5.84 12.55
C LEU A 188 -13.45 6.89 11.59
N LEU A 189 -13.45 6.63 10.28
CA LEU A 189 -13.99 7.57 9.27
C LEU A 189 -15.51 7.80 9.40
N ALA A 190 -16.21 6.91 10.11
CA ALA A 190 -17.63 7.02 10.42
C ALA A 190 -17.89 7.54 11.85
N ASP A 191 -16.84 7.83 12.62
CA ASP A 191 -16.92 8.18 14.03
C ASP A 191 -16.90 9.70 14.24
N GLU A 192 -18.08 10.27 14.47
CA GLU A 192 -18.24 11.69 14.76
C GLU A 192 -17.69 12.09 16.13
N GLU A 193 -17.73 11.18 17.11
CA GLU A 193 -17.19 11.47 18.45
C GLU A 193 -15.67 11.62 18.38
N PHE A 194 -14.98 10.75 17.63
CA PHE A 194 -13.55 10.91 17.38
C PHE A 194 -13.23 12.27 16.75
N GLU A 195 -13.98 12.68 15.73
CA GLU A 195 -13.79 13.96 15.06
C GLU A 195 -13.96 15.15 16.02
N GLN A 196 -14.94 15.09 16.94
CA GLN A 196 -15.16 16.13 17.94
C GLN A 196 -14.03 16.26 18.96
N LYS A 197 -13.22 15.21 19.16
CA LYS A 197 -12.05 15.22 20.05
C LYS A 197 -10.80 15.82 19.40
N LEU A 198 -10.80 16.06 18.09
CA LEU A 198 -9.67 16.63 17.36
C LEU A 198 -9.57 18.14 17.60
N ASN A 199 -8.33 18.64 17.76
CA ASN A 199 -8.12 20.08 17.76
C ASN A 199 -8.33 20.66 16.33
N PRO A 200 -8.44 22.00 16.16
CA PRO A 200 -8.74 22.59 14.85
C PRO A 200 -7.78 22.17 13.71
N ILE A 201 -6.47 22.07 13.96
CA ILE A 201 -5.47 21.67 12.96
C ILE A 201 -5.65 20.20 12.59
N GLU A 202 -5.78 19.34 13.60
CA GLU A 202 -6.01 17.90 13.38
C GLU A 202 -7.35 17.63 12.69
N LYS A 203 -8.39 18.39 13.03
CA LYS A 203 -9.71 18.27 12.42
C LYS A 203 -9.66 18.63 10.94
N SER A 204 -8.97 19.72 10.59
CA SER A 204 -8.75 20.10 9.18
C SER A 204 -8.03 19.00 8.39
N ALA A 205 -6.92 18.48 8.92
CA ALA A 205 -6.20 17.37 8.30
C ALA A 205 -7.04 16.08 8.20
N TRP A 206 -7.84 15.78 9.22
CA TRP A 206 -8.74 14.63 9.25
C TRP A 206 -9.87 14.74 8.22
N THR A 207 -10.47 15.93 8.06
CA THR A 207 -11.48 16.21 7.05
C THR A 207 -10.90 16.04 5.65
N CYS A 208 -9.70 16.58 5.38
CA CYS A 208 -9.03 16.39 4.10
C CYS A 208 -8.71 14.91 3.84
N PHE A 209 -8.22 14.19 4.86
CA PHE A 209 -7.95 12.75 4.76
C PHE A 209 -9.22 11.96 4.42
N ARG A 210 -10.32 12.25 5.10
CA ARG A 210 -11.64 11.64 4.82
C ARG A 210 -12.10 11.90 3.39
N ASN A 211 -11.92 13.13 2.90
CA ASN A 211 -12.30 13.50 1.54
C ASN A 211 -11.47 12.74 0.50
N VAL A 212 -10.14 12.66 0.68
CA VAL A 212 -9.27 11.87 -0.20
C VAL A 212 -9.62 10.38 -0.16
N VAL A 213 -9.91 9.81 1.01
CA VAL A 213 -10.32 8.41 1.11
C VAL A 213 -11.63 8.12 0.37
N ARG A 214 -12.62 9.02 0.49
CA ARG A 214 -13.95 8.82 -0.11
C ARG A 214 -13.97 9.11 -1.61
N ASN A 215 -13.25 10.14 -2.05
CA ASN A 215 -13.40 10.71 -3.39
C ASN A 215 -12.19 10.48 -4.30
N PHE A 216 -11.11 9.87 -3.81
CA PHE A 216 -9.96 9.49 -4.63
C PHE A 216 -9.58 8.02 -4.43
N LEU A 217 -9.34 7.58 -3.19
CA LEU A 217 -8.94 6.21 -2.86
C LEU A 217 -10.13 5.23 -2.75
N GLY A 218 -11.33 5.68 -3.12
CA GLY A 218 -12.57 4.92 -3.07
C GLY A 218 -12.86 4.17 -4.37
N SER A 219 -14.11 3.72 -4.52
CA SER A 219 -14.60 3.07 -5.74
C SER A 219 -14.77 4.03 -6.92
N HIS A 220 -14.90 5.33 -6.62
CA HIS A 220 -15.08 6.40 -7.58
C HIS A 220 -14.01 7.48 -7.36
N ARG A 221 -13.50 8.05 -8.45
CA ARG A 221 -12.60 9.19 -8.45
C ARG A 221 -13.37 10.44 -8.84
N ALA A 222 -13.50 11.39 -7.92
CA ALA A 222 -14.15 12.68 -8.17
C ALA A 222 -13.37 13.50 -9.20
N GLU A 223 -14.06 14.36 -9.95
CA GLU A 223 -13.43 15.22 -10.95
C GLU A 223 -12.40 16.18 -10.31
N ASN A 224 -12.71 16.68 -9.10
CA ASN A 224 -11.83 17.57 -8.35
C ASN A 224 -10.80 16.84 -7.45
N TYR A 225 -10.50 15.57 -7.71
CA TYR A 225 -9.60 14.77 -6.85
C TYR A 225 -8.22 15.41 -6.65
N GLU A 226 -7.68 16.12 -7.66
CA GLU A 226 -6.39 16.81 -7.56
C GLU A 226 -6.42 17.92 -6.51
N GLU A 227 -7.51 18.68 -6.45
CA GLU A 227 -7.74 19.70 -5.43
C GLU A 227 -7.83 19.05 -4.04
N LEU A 228 -8.57 17.94 -3.92
CA LEU A 228 -8.70 17.21 -2.65
C LEU A 228 -7.34 16.70 -2.15
N VAL A 229 -6.49 16.19 -3.05
CA VAL A 229 -5.13 15.75 -2.71
C VAL A 229 -4.24 16.94 -2.33
N ASN A 230 -4.32 18.06 -3.04
CA ASN A 230 -3.57 19.28 -2.68
C ASN A 230 -3.97 19.82 -1.30
N ASN A 231 -5.28 19.88 -1.02
CA ASN A 231 -5.80 20.29 0.30
C ASN A 231 -5.31 19.37 1.42
N LEU A 232 -5.27 18.05 1.17
CA LEU A 232 -4.67 17.08 2.09
C LEU A 232 -3.19 17.37 2.34
N LEU A 233 -2.40 17.63 1.30
CA LEU A 233 -0.96 17.89 1.40
C LEU A 233 -0.67 19.15 2.21
N VAL A 234 -1.44 20.23 2.01
CA VAL A 234 -1.35 21.46 2.80
C VAL A 234 -1.70 21.18 4.26
N ALA A 235 -2.85 20.55 4.53
CA ALA A 235 -3.28 20.28 5.90
C ALA A 235 -2.32 19.33 6.65
N TYR A 236 -1.73 18.35 5.94
CA TYR A 236 -0.71 17.47 6.52
C TYR A 236 0.59 18.20 6.82
N LYS A 237 1.02 19.12 5.94
CA LYS A 237 2.17 20.00 6.20
C LYS A 237 1.95 20.86 7.43
N ASP A 238 0.79 21.50 7.53
CA ASP A 238 0.43 22.39 8.65
C ASP A 238 0.32 21.62 9.98
N MET A 239 -0.18 20.39 9.93
CA MET A 239 -0.20 19.48 11.08
C MET A 239 1.20 18.96 11.49
N GLY A 240 2.23 19.17 10.67
CA GLY A 240 3.58 18.68 10.93
C GLY A 240 3.78 17.20 10.59
N CYS A 241 2.96 16.64 9.70
CA CYS A 241 3.20 15.31 9.16
C CYS A 241 4.53 15.28 8.41
N ASN A 242 5.38 14.29 8.69
CA ASN A 242 6.53 14.02 7.82
C ASN A 242 6.02 13.38 6.50
N MET A 243 6.60 13.73 5.36
CA MET A 243 6.26 13.10 4.09
C MET A 243 6.82 11.67 4.05
N SER A 244 5.93 10.69 3.98
CA SER A 244 6.30 9.30 3.67
C SER A 244 6.36 9.09 2.16
N LEU A 245 6.96 7.97 1.72
CA LEU A 245 6.97 7.61 0.29
C LEU A 245 5.55 7.61 -0.31
N LYS A 246 4.54 7.18 0.45
CA LYS A 246 3.12 7.17 0.03
C LYS A 246 2.56 8.58 -0.17
N ILE A 247 2.91 9.52 0.72
CA ILE A 247 2.55 10.94 0.56
C ILE A 247 3.31 11.54 -0.64
N HIS A 248 4.58 11.17 -0.84
CA HIS A 248 5.35 11.61 -1.98
C HIS A 248 4.72 11.17 -3.32
N PHE A 249 4.23 9.94 -3.43
CA PHE A 249 3.48 9.51 -4.62
C PHE A 249 2.26 10.39 -4.89
N LEU A 250 1.50 10.77 -3.86
CA LEU A 250 0.37 11.70 -4.02
C LEU A 250 0.81 13.11 -4.43
N HIS A 251 1.97 13.57 -3.95
CA HIS A 251 2.48 14.90 -4.23
C HIS A 251 3.11 15.00 -5.63
N SER A 252 3.97 14.06 -6.01
CA SER A 252 4.83 14.15 -7.19
C SER A 252 4.40 13.23 -8.35
N HIS A 253 3.59 12.21 -8.08
CA HIS A 253 3.27 11.14 -9.03
C HIS A 253 1.78 10.81 -9.02
N LEU A 254 0.94 11.84 -8.90
CA LEU A 254 -0.51 11.67 -8.84
C LEU A 254 -1.08 11.08 -10.13
N ASP A 255 -0.43 11.38 -11.25
CA ASP A 255 -0.67 10.86 -12.61
C ASP A 255 -0.35 9.36 -12.76
N PHE A 256 0.47 8.79 -11.86
CA PHE A 256 0.76 7.35 -11.84
C PHE A 256 -0.44 6.52 -11.38
N PHE A 257 -1.41 7.12 -10.68
CA PHE A 257 -2.59 6.41 -10.23
C PHE A 257 -3.58 6.19 -11.40
N PRO A 258 -4.06 4.96 -11.63
CA PRO A 258 -5.01 4.69 -12.70
C PRO A 258 -6.33 5.44 -12.50
N GLN A 259 -7.09 5.63 -13.58
CA GLN A 259 -8.34 6.37 -13.53
C GLN A 259 -9.39 5.74 -12.61
N ASN A 260 -9.45 4.41 -12.56
CA ASN A 260 -10.38 3.65 -11.72
C ASN A 260 -9.64 2.88 -10.63
N LEU A 261 -9.27 3.59 -9.55
CA LEU A 261 -8.63 2.99 -8.38
C LEU A 261 -9.50 1.93 -7.69
N GLY A 262 -10.82 2.09 -7.74
CA GLY A 262 -11.79 1.13 -7.22
C GLY A 262 -11.66 -0.26 -7.86
N ALA A 263 -11.48 -0.30 -9.18
CA ALA A 263 -11.35 -1.54 -9.93
C ALA A 263 -10.08 -2.33 -9.59
N VAL A 264 -9.04 -1.64 -9.13
CA VAL A 264 -7.75 -2.24 -8.73
C VAL A 264 -7.59 -2.36 -7.22
N SER A 265 -8.64 -2.09 -6.45
CA SER A 265 -8.65 -2.24 -4.99
C SER A 265 -8.20 -3.63 -4.56
N ASP A 266 -7.31 -3.68 -3.60
CA ASP A 266 -6.69 -4.86 -3.02
C ASP A 266 -7.48 -5.40 -1.81
N GLU A 267 -8.69 -4.90 -1.54
CA GLU A 267 -9.55 -5.46 -0.50
C GLU A 267 -9.82 -6.96 -0.68
N HIS A 268 -9.89 -7.45 -1.91
CA HIS A 268 -9.97 -8.89 -2.19
C HIS A 268 -8.66 -9.63 -1.87
N GLY A 269 -7.51 -9.03 -2.15
CA GLY A 269 -6.20 -9.57 -1.76
C GLY A 269 -6.03 -9.63 -0.24
N GLU A 270 -6.47 -8.60 0.47
CA GLU A 270 -6.42 -8.53 1.93
C GLU A 270 -7.38 -9.52 2.59
N ARG A 271 -8.61 -9.70 2.07
CA ARG A 271 -9.51 -10.77 2.55
C ARG A 271 -8.89 -12.14 2.34
N PHE A 272 -8.33 -12.38 1.16
CA PHE A 272 -7.63 -13.62 0.89
C PHE A 272 -6.45 -13.85 1.84
N HIS A 273 -5.68 -12.80 2.16
CA HIS A 273 -4.61 -12.90 3.16
C HIS A 273 -5.15 -13.30 4.54
N GLN A 274 -6.27 -12.72 4.97
CA GLN A 274 -6.91 -13.07 6.25
C GLN A 274 -7.39 -14.52 6.25
N ASP A 275 -8.01 -14.98 5.16
CA ASP A 275 -8.48 -16.36 5.01
C ASP A 275 -7.31 -17.34 5.05
N ILE A 276 -6.24 -17.07 4.30
CA ILE A 276 -5.02 -17.90 4.32
C ILE A 276 -4.36 -17.87 5.69
N SER A 277 -4.28 -16.73 6.37
CA SER A 277 -3.71 -16.66 7.71
C SER A 277 -4.50 -17.51 8.72
N ASN A 278 -5.83 -17.53 8.59
CA ASN A 278 -6.68 -18.38 9.41
C ASN A 278 -6.47 -19.87 9.08
N MET A 279 -6.37 -20.22 7.80
CA MET A 279 -6.03 -21.58 7.37
C MET A 279 -4.64 -22.02 7.85
N GLU A 280 -3.61 -21.17 7.72
CA GLU A 280 -2.25 -21.42 8.22
C GLU A 280 -2.23 -21.67 9.73
N LYS A 281 -3.04 -20.93 10.51
CA LYS A 281 -3.20 -21.18 11.96
C LYS A 281 -3.88 -22.52 12.23
N GLY A 282 -4.90 -22.87 11.46
CA GLY A 282 -5.59 -24.16 11.57
C GLY A 282 -4.68 -25.34 11.26
N ILE A 283 -3.88 -25.25 10.19
CA ILE A 283 -2.91 -26.28 9.78
C ILE A 283 -1.77 -26.42 10.80
N LYS A 284 -1.27 -25.30 11.35
CA LYS A 284 -0.27 -25.33 12.43
C LYS A 284 -0.82 -25.93 13.72
N ALA A 285 -2.10 -25.70 14.03
CA ALA A 285 -2.76 -26.31 15.20
C ALA A 285 -3.01 -27.81 15.02
N SER A 286 -3.16 -28.30 13.78
CA SER A 286 -3.34 -29.73 13.48
C SER A 286 -2.03 -30.51 13.30
N GLY A 287 -0.87 -29.85 13.36
CA GLY A 287 0.45 -30.51 13.26
C GLY A 287 0.79 -31.06 11.87
N VAL A 288 0.01 -30.72 10.84
CA VAL A 288 0.24 -31.18 9.46
C VAL A 288 1.35 -30.33 8.83
N ARG A 289 2.51 -30.91 8.54
CA ARG A 289 3.55 -30.26 7.73
C ARG A 289 3.13 -30.34 6.26
N THR A 290 3.00 -29.19 5.60
CA THR A 290 2.85 -29.14 4.14
C THR A 290 4.21 -29.36 3.49
N CYS A 291 4.29 -30.33 2.58
CA CYS A 291 5.44 -30.59 1.70
C CYS A 291 5.67 -29.47 0.68
#